data_AF-A0A2G1YM05-F1
#
_entry.id   AF-A0A2G1YM05-F1
#
_cell.length_a   1.000
_cell.length_b   1.000
_cell.length_c   1.000
_cell.angle_alpha   90.00
_cell.angle_beta   90.00
_cell.angle_gamma   90.00
#
_symmetry.space_group_name_H-M   'P 1'
#
loop_
_entity.id
_entity.type
_entity.pdbx_description
1 polymer ?
#
loop_
_entity_poly.entity_id
_entity_poly.type
_entity_poly.pdbx_seq_one_letter_code
_entity_poly.pdbx_strand_id
1 'polypeptide(L)'
;MMVVRIEIWPGGDEQAAFEIGRMDVANVGTVADVGAYAASVTQRATPTIGVPSFVRSVTVASHPRGDGPWALVARVLGEAAPAPLNNPKSSTDG
;
A
#
# COMPACT_ATOMS: atom_id res chain seq x y z
N MET A 1 6.89 14.20 -4.27
CA MET A 1 6.99 12.72 -4.24
C MET A 1 6.61 12.28 -2.84
N MET A 2 5.71 11.31 -2.70
CA MET A 2 5.29 10.74 -1.41
C MET A 2 5.71 9.27 -1.37
N VAL A 3 6.25 8.83 -0.24
CA VAL A 3 6.68 7.44 -0.02
C VAL A 3 6.05 6.95 1.27
N VAL A 4 5.35 5.82 1.21
CA VAL A 4 4.87 5.09 2.40
C VAL A 4 5.66 3.80 2.48
N ARG A 5 6.27 3.55 3.64
CA ARG A 5 7.03 2.34 3.92
C ARG A 5 6.36 1.62 5.09
N ILE A 6 6.18 0.31 4.95
CA ILE A 6 5.60 -0.55 5.98
C ILE A 6 6.71 -1.49 6.44
N GLU A 7 7.07 -1.37 7.72
CA GLU A 7 8.13 -2.17 8.33
C GLU A 7 7.60 -2.92 9.54
N ILE A 8 8.14 -4.12 9.74
CA ILE A 8 7.99 -4.86 11.00
C ILE A 8 9.29 -4.68 11.76
N TRP A 9 9.17 -4.31 13.03
CA TRP A 9 10.28 -4.17 13.97
C TRP A 9 10.13 -5.26 15.03
N PRO A 10 10.81 -6.42 14.90
CA PRO A 10 10.70 -7.52 15.85
C PRO A 10 11.07 -7.06 17.26
N GLY A 11 10.14 -7.17 18.21
CA GLY A 11 10.36 -6.70 19.59
C GLY A 11 10.62 -5.20 19.73
N GLY A 12 10.33 -4.39 18.69
CA GLY A 12 10.66 -2.97 18.65
C GLY A 12 12.13 -2.67 18.33
N ASP A 13 12.93 -3.67 17.95
CA ASP A 13 14.34 -3.49 17.58
C ASP A 13 14.46 -2.96 16.15
N GLU A 14 14.95 -1.72 16.02
CA GLU A 14 15.21 -1.06 14.73
C GLU A 14 16.27 -1.81 13.91
N GLN A 15 17.25 -2.45 14.55
CA GLN A 15 18.30 -3.20 13.83
C GLN A 15 17.76 -4.47 13.17
N ALA A 16 16.68 -5.01 13.73
CA ALA A 16 15.96 -6.15 13.18
C ALA A 16 14.83 -5.75 12.23
N ALA A 17 14.64 -4.45 11.97
CA ALA A 17 13.55 -3.97 11.13
C ALA A 17 13.69 -4.46 9.69
N PHE A 18 12.56 -4.85 9.09
CA PHE A 18 12.50 -5.20 7.68
C PHE A 18 11.23 -4.67 7.02
N GLU A 19 11.39 -4.19 5.79
CA GLU A 19 10.28 -3.71 4.97
C GLU A 19 9.44 -4.87 4.44
N ILE A 20 8.12 -4.77 4.61
CA ILE A 20 7.13 -5.74 4.10
C ILE A 20 6.25 -5.16 2.99
N GLY A 21 6.25 -3.84 2.82
CA GLY A 21 5.53 -3.19 1.75
C GLY A 21 5.95 -1.74 1.56
N ARG A 22 5.73 -1.24 0.36
CA ARG A 22 6.09 0.12 -0.02
C ARG A 22 5.16 0.67 -1.08
N MET A 23 4.83 1.95 -0.95
CA MET A 23 4.11 2.72 -1.95
C MET A 23 4.92 3.96 -2.31
N ASP A 24 5.24 4.11 -3.59
CA ASP A 24 5.85 5.33 -4.14
C ASP A 24 4.79 6.04 -4.98
N VAL A 25 4.48 7.29 -4.64
CA VAL A 25 3.47 8.12 -5.32
C VAL A 25 4.12 9.36 -5.93
N ALA A 26 4.03 9.46 -7.25
CA ALA A 26 4.47 10.59 -8.03
C ALA A 26 3.26 11.41 -8.49
N ASN A 27 3.36 12.73 -8.37
CA ASN A 27 2.41 13.62 -8.99
C ASN A 27 2.74 13.71 -10.48
N VAL A 28 1.76 13.50 -11.36
CA VAL A 28 1.92 13.51 -12.82
C VAL A 28 1.19 14.68 -13.49
N GLY A 29 0.58 15.60 -12.73
CA GLY A 29 -0.23 16.71 -13.24
C GLY A 29 0.16 18.08 -12.69
N THR A 30 0.04 19.13 -13.51
CA THR A 30 0.46 20.51 -13.17
C THR A 30 -0.66 21.36 -12.55
N VAL A 31 -1.87 20.82 -12.38
CA VAL A 31 -3.03 21.58 -11.86
C VAL A 31 -2.96 21.72 -10.34
N ALA A 32 -3.25 22.93 -9.86
CA ALA A 32 -2.99 23.37 -8.48
C ALA A 32 -3.85 22.63 -7.44
N ASP A 33 -5.16 22.50 -7.66
CA ASP A 33 -6.08 22.04 -6.60
C ASP A 33 -6.48 20.57 -6.72
N VAL A 34 -6.33 20.01 -7.92
CA VAL A 34 -6.68 18.63 -8.26
C VAL A 34 -5.47 17.97 -8.91
N GLY A 35 -4.96 16.90 -8.30
CA GLY A 35 -3.78 16.18 -8.78
C GLY A 35 -4.12 14.86 -9.47
N ALA A 36 -3.38 14.54 -10.53
CA ALA A 36 -3.25 13.18 -11.03
C ALA A 36 -1.97 12.58 -10.45
N TYR A 37 -2.05 11.32 -10.03
CA TYR A 37 -0.94 10.62 -9.37
C TYR A 37 -0.71 9.26 -10.00
N ALA A 38 0.55 8.96 -10.29
CA ALA A 38 0.99 7.60 -10.59
C ALA A 38 1.57 7.00 -9.30
N ALA A 39 1.19 5.77 -8.99
CA ALA A 39 1.68 5.07 -7.82
C ALA A 39 2.17 3.67 -8.17
N SER A 40 3.27 3.26 -7.52
CA SER A 40 3.73 1.87 -7.49
C SER A 40 3.55 1.34 -6.07
N VAL A 41 2.88 0.20 -5.92
CA VAL A 41 2.66 -0.49 -4.66
C VAL A 41 3.33 -1.86 -4.72
N THR A 42 4.14 -2.15 -3.71
CA THR A 42 4.83 -3.41 -3.55
C THR A 42 4.47 -4.02 -2.20
N GLN A 43 4.29 -5.34 -2.20
CA GLN A 43 4.14 -6.16 -1.00
C GLN A 43 5.11 -7.32 -1.11
N ARG A 44 5.86 -7.58 -0.04
CA ARG A 44 6.69 -8.78 0.06
C ARG A 44 5.84 -9.96 0.49
N ALA A 45 6.23 -11.15 0.06
CA ALA A 45 5.59 -12.37 0.52
C ALA A 45 5.93 -12.61 2.00
N THR A 46 4.97 -13.11 2.75
CA THR A 46 5.17 -13.68 4.08
C THR A 46 4.65 -15.12 4.06
N PRO A 47 5.47 -16.09 3.59
CA PRO A 47 5.02 -17.46 3.33
C PRO A 47 4.43 -18.16 4.55
N THR A 48 4.96 -17.86 5.75
CA THR A 48 4.53 -18.47 7.02
C THR A 48 3.07 -18.20 7.38
N ILE A 49 2.48 -17.13 6.84
CA ILE A 49 1.08 -16.74 7.06
C ILE A 49 0.29 -16.62 5.75
N GLY A 50 0.80 -17.20 4.66
CA GLY A 50 0.10 -17.26 3.38
C GLY A 50 -0.07 -15.92 2.66
N VAL A 51 0.72 -14.89 2.99
CA VAL A 51 0.66 -13.59 2.30
C VAL A 51 1.52 -13.64 1.03
N PRO A 52 0.95 -13.46 -0.18
CA PRO A 52 1.71 -13.44 -1.41
C PRO A 52 2.40 -12.09 -1.64
N SER A 53 3.49 -12.09 -2.41
CA SER A 53 4.08 -10.85 -2.91
C SER A 53 3.28 -10.30 -4.09
N PHE A 54 3.26 -8.98 -4.25
CA PHE A 54 2.81 -8.36 -5.49
C PHE A 54 3.56 -7.06 -5.78
N VAL A 55 3.52 -6.68 -7.06
CA VAL A 55 3.85 -5.34 -7.55
C VAL A 55 2.68 -4.87 -8.40
N ARG A 56 2.18 -3.67 -8.15
CA ARG A 56 1.07 -3.05 -8.89
C ARG A 56 1.39 -1.60 -9.16
N SER A 57 1.05 -1.15 -10.38
CA SER A 57 1.13 0.25 -10.74
C SER A 57 -0.28 0.73 -11.05
N VAL A 58 -0.67 1.86 -10.47
CA VAL A 58 -2.00 2.45 -10.63
C VAL A 58 -1.91 3.94 -10.91
N THR A 59 -2.94 4.50 -11.51
CA THR A 59 -3.10 5.94 -11.69
C THR A 59 -4.35 6.40 -10.98
N VAL A 60 -4.23 7.39 -10.11
CA VAL A 60 -5.34 8.07 -9.45
C VAL A 60 -5.54 9.41 -10.14
N ALA A 61 -6.64 9.54 -10.88
CA ALA A 61 -7.02 10.81 -11.51
C ALA A 61 -7.88 11.65 -10.56
N SER A 62 -7.80 12.97 -10.71
CA SER A 62 -8.71 13.91 -10.06
C SER A 62 -8.80 13.76 -8.52
N HIS A 63 -7.67 13.69 -7.82
CA HIS A 63 -7.67 13.67 -6.35
C HIS A 63 -7.58 15.09 -5.78
N PRO A 64 -8.54 15.54 -4.95
CA PRO A 64 -8.48 16.84 -4.27
C PRO A 64 -7.30 16.87 -3.30
N ARG A 65 -6.39 17.85 -3.42
CA ARG A 65 -5.23 17.93 -2.52
C ARG A 65 -5.59 18.24 -1.07
N GLY A 66 -6.74 18.89 -0.85
CA GLY A 66 -7.25 19.27 0.47
C GLY A 66 -7.64 18.09 1.35
N ASP A 67 -7.88 16.91 0.77
CA ASP A 67 -8.27 15.70 1.52
C ASP A 67 -7.09 15.10 2.31
N GLY A 68 -5.86 15.56 2.03
CA GLY A 68 -4.65 15.16 2.73
C GLY A 68 -4.03 13.85 2.21
N PRO A 69 -2.80 13.54 2.66
CA PRO A 69 -2.00 12.45 2.11
C PRO A 69 -2.59 11.06 2.39
N TRP A 70 -3.23 10.85 3.54
CA TRP A 70 -3.80 9.54 3.89
C TRP A 70 -5.04 9.19 3.05
N ALA A 71 -5.82 10.19 2.63
CA ALA A 71 -6.91 9.99 1.68
C ALA A 71 -6.35 9.54 0.31
N LEU A 72 -5.23 10.12 -0.14
CA LEU A 72 -4.54 9.67 -1.34
C LEU A 72 -4.04 8.22 -1.21
N VAL A 73 -3.41 7.87 -0.09
CA VAL A 73 -2.94 6.49 0.19
C VAL A 73 -4.11 5.51 0.13
N ALA A 74 -5.21 5.80 0.82
CA ALA A 74 -6.39 4.94 0.81
C ALA A 74 -6.95 4.75 -0.60
N ARG A 75 -7.02 5.82 -1.40
CA ARG A 75 -7.48 5.75 -2.78
C ARG A 75 -6.55 4.93 -3.67
N VAL A 76 -5.23 5.12 -3.55
CA VAL A 76 -4.23 4.30 -4.26
C VAL A 76 -4.40 2.82 -3.89
N LEU A 77 -4.57 2.49 -2.61
CA LEU A 77 -4.80 1.11 -2.18
C LEU A 77 -6.12 0.55 -2.71
N GLY A 78 -7.18 1.35 -2.79
CA GLY A 78 -8.46 0.93 -3.39
C GLY A 78 -8.32 0.50 -4.85
N GLU A 79 -7.49 1.20 -5.62
CA GLU A 79 -7.19 0.85 -7.02
C GLU A 79 -6.18 -0.31 -7.16
N ALA A 80 -5.25 -0.43 -6.20
CA ALA A 80 -4.13 -1.37 -6.29
C ALA A 80 -4.40 -2.74 -5.63
N ALA A 81 -5.37 -2.81 -4.70
CA ALA A 81 -5.63 -4.01 -3.93
C ALA A 81 -6.04 -5.17 -4.85
N PRO A 82 -5.43 -6.36 -4.70
CA PRO A 82 -6.04 -7.56 -5.24
C PRO A 82 -7.42 -7.77 -4.57
N ALA A 83 -8.35 -8.40 -5.27
CA ALA A 83 -9.57 -8.92 -4.63
C ALA A 83 -9.16 -9.66 -3.34
N PRO A 84 -9.93 -9.54 -2.23
CA PRO A 84 -9.55 -10.12 -0.96
C PRO A 84 -9.13 -11.58 -1.15
N LEU A 85 -7.95 -11.94 -0.66
CA LEU A 85 -7.56 -13.35 -0.58
C LEU A 85 -8.67 -14.04 0.21
N ASN A 86 -9.37 -15.00 -0.41
CA ASN A 86 -10.29 -15.88 0.29
C ASN A 86 -9.52 -16.48 1.46
N ASN A 87 -9.79 -15.96 2.66
CA ASN A 87 -9.21 -16.48 3.88
C ASN A 87 -10.29 -17.43 4.43
N PRO A 88 -10.25 -18.74 4.13
CA PRO A 88 -11.10 -19.66 4.86
C PRO A 88 -10.67 -19.53 6.32
N LYS A 89 -11.53 -18.91 7.14
CA LYS A 89 -11.36 -18.94 8.59
C LYS A 89 -11.01 -20.39 8.96
N SER A 90 -9.87 -20.56 9.58
CA SER A 90 -9.44 -21.79 10.21
C SER A 90 -10.60 -22.33 11.04
N SER A 91 -11.25 -23.36 10.51
CA SER A 91 -12.12 -24.26 11.25
C SER A 91 -11.27 -24.89 12.35
N THR A 92 -11.40 -24.35 13.54
CA THR A 92 -11.08 -25.05 14.79
C THR A 92 -12.17 -24.68 15.77
N ASP A 93 -13.36 -25.19 15.50
CA ASP A 93 -14.23 -25.66 16.56
C ASP A 93 -13.79 -27.10 16.86
N GLY A 94 -13.29 -27.31 18.08
CA GLY A 94 -12.95 -28.57 18.69
C GLY A 94 -13.16 -28.47 20.19
#